data_AF-A0A848EMP4-F1
#
_entry.id   AF-A0A848EMP4-F1
#
_cell.length_a   1.000
_cell.length_b   1.000
_cell.length_c   1.000
_cell.angle_alpha   90.00
_cell.angle_beta   90.00
_cell.angle_gamma   90.00
#
_symmetry.space_group_name_H-M   'P 1'
#
loop_
_entity.id
_entity.type
_entity.pdbx_description
1 polymer ?
#
loop_
_entity_poly.entity_id
_entity_poly.type
_entity_poly.pdbx_seq_one_letter_code
_entity_poly.pdbx_strand_id
1 'polypeptide(L)'
;MSSVEEVTKQMRDLAEQGSVPSNVSEKIEEAAEELESKDRELSVRVNTASSILDEVSNDPNIRQHTRTEIWNLASKTESLE
;
A
#
# COMPACT_ATOMS: atom_id res chain seq x y z
N MET A 1 -15.56 6.37 5.28
CA MET A 1 -15.03 5.73 4.07
C MET A 1 -13.77 6.49 3.72
N SER A 2 -12.62 5.83 3.68
CA SER A 2 -11.39 6.47 3.21
C SER A 2 -11.48 6.65 1.70
N SER A 3 -10.99 7.76 1.17
CA SER A 3 -10.94 7.99 -0.27
C SER A 3 -9.68 7.33 -0.85
N VAL A 4 -9.71 6.95 -2.14
CA VAL A 4 -8.52 6.45 -2.87
C VAL A 4 -7.33 7.40 -2.70
N GLU A 5 -7.57 8.72 -2.82
CA GLU A 5 -6.56 9.76 -2.62
C GLU A 5 -5.96 9.77 -1.20
N GLU A 6 -6.75 9.48 -0.18
CA GLU A 6 -6.26 9.44 1.20
C GLU A 6 -5.39 8.22 1.46
N VAL A 7 -5.78 7.06 0.91
CA VAL A 7 -5.04 5.81 1.07
C VAL A 7 -3.71 5.87 0.31
N THR A 8 -3.74 6.29 -0.96
CA THR A 8 -2.56 6.45 -1.81
C THR A 8 -1.58 7.47 -1.23
N LYS A 9 -2.08 8.58 -0.67
CA LYS A 9 -1.22 9.53 0.05
C LYS A 9 -0.52 8.87 1.24
N GLN A 10 -1.24 8.10 2.06
CA GLN A 10 -0.63 7.40 3.21
C GLN A 10 0.40 6.35 2.77
N MET A 11 0.17 5.67 1.64
CA MET A 11 1.16 4.77 1.04
C MET A 11 2.44 5.53 0.67
N ARG A 12 2.32 6.65 -0.04
CA ARG A 12 3.47 7.50 -0.42
C ARG A 12 4.21 8.08 0.78
N ASP A 13 3.46 8.64 1.75
CA ASP A 13 4.02 9.16 3.00
C ASP A 13 4.82 8.09 3.74
N LEU A 14 4.41 6.81 3.67
CA LEU A 14 5.15 5.68 4.23
C LEU A 14 6.38 5.30 3.40
N ALA A 15 6.26 5.27 2.07
CA ALA A 15 7.35 4.96 1.16
C ALA A 15 8.49 5.99 1.23
N GLU A 16 8.16 7.27 1.45
CA GLU A 16 9.13 8.36 1.60
C GLU A 16 9.84 8.38 2.96
N GLN A 17 9.39 7.58 3.94
CA GLN A 17 10.08 7.48 5.22
C GLN A 17 11.43 6.78 5.03
N GLY A 18 12.53 7.46 5.39
CA GLY A 18 13.88 6.88 5.36
C GLY A 18 14.10 5.68 6.31
N SER A 19 13.06 5.24 7.01
CA SER A 19 12.99 4.02 7.82
C SER A 19 12.65 2.76 7.02
N VAL A 20 12.14 2.91 5.80
CA VAL A 20 11.66 1.83 4.94
C VAL A 20 12.75 1.43 3.93
N PRO A 21 13.07 0.13 3.78
CA PRO A 21 13.99 -0.34 2.75
C PRO A 21 13.52 0.00 1.33
N SER A 22 14.44 0.29 0.42
CA SER A 22 14.13 0.74 -0.95
C SER A 22 13.20 -0.23 -1.69
N ASN A 23 13.42 -1.53 -1.56
CA ASN A 23 12.59 -2.55 -2.22
C ASN A 23 11.13 -2.53 -1.73
N VAL A 24 10.91 -2.14 -0.47
CA VAL A 24 9.56 -2.04 0.11
C VAL A 24 8.92 -0.71 -0.25
N SER A 25 9.66 0.39 -0.22
CA SER A 25 9.13 1.68 -0.66
C SER A 25 8.71 1.65 -2.13
N GLU A 26 9.51 1.01 -3.00
CA GLU A 26 9.18 0.86 -4.44
C GLU A 26 7.86 0.10 -4.64
N LYS A 27 7.65 -0.97 -3.87
CA LYS A 27 6.42 -1.77 -3.91
C LYS A 27 5.20 -1.05 -3.33
N ILE A 28 5.39 -0.26 -2.28
CA ILE A 28 4.31 0.56 -1.72
C ILE A 28 3.89 1.64 -2.73
N GLU A 29 4.84 2.24 -3.46
CA GLU A 29 4.53 3.16 -4.55
C GLU A 29 3.78 2.46 -5.69
N GLU A 30 4.22 1.26 -6.10
CA GLU A 30 3.53 0.43 -7.10
C GLU A 30 2.07 0.16 -6.70
N ALA A 31 1.81 -0.15 -5.41
CA ALA A 31 0.45 -0.33 -4.91
C ALA A 31 -0.38 0.96 -4.98
N ALA A 32 0.22 2.12 -4.72
CA ALA A 32 -0.45 3.41 -4.85
C ALA A 32 -0.79 3.71 -6.32
N GLU A 33 0.13 3.47 -7.25
CA GLU A 33 -0.07 3.65 -8.69
C GLU A 33 -1.18 2.74 -9.24
N GLU A 34 -1.21 1.46 -8.85
CA GLU A 34 -2.27 0.52 -9.23
C GLU A 34 -3.65 0.98 -8.72
N LEU A 35 -3.71 1.55 -7.51
CA LEU A 35 -4.96 2.05 -6.93
C LEU A 35 -5.47 3.31 -7.65
N GLU A 36 -4.56 4.17 -8.12
CA GLU A 36 -4.88 5.40 -8.87
C GLU A 36 -5.15 5.18 -10.36
N SER A 37 -4.64 4.10 -10.95
CA SER A 37 -4.91 3.73 -12.35
C SER A 37 -6.42 3.77 -12.61
N LYS A 38 -6.84 4.32 -13.75
CA LYS A 38 -8.26 4.35 -14.15
C LYS A 38 -8.59 3.31 -15.21
N ASP A 39 -7.65 2.41 -15.49
CA ASP A 39 -7.74 1.43 -16.58
C ASP A 39 -8.58 0.20 -16.20
N ARG A 40 -8.85 0.00 -14.91
CA ARG A 40 -9.56 -1.17 -14.36
C ARG A 40 -10.64 -0.74 -13.37
N GLU A 41 -11.57 -1.66 -13.07
CA GLU A 41 -12.58 -1.45 -12.03
C GLU A 41 -11.94 -1.26 -10.65
N LEU A 42 -12.61 -0.52 -9.75
CA LEU A 42 -12.09 -0.25 -8.40
C LEU A 42 -11.77 -1.53 -7.64
N SER A 43 -12.65 -2.52 -7.67
CA SER A 43 -12.44 -3.80 -6.98
C SER A 43 -11.18 -4.53 -7.46
N VAL A 44 -10.85 -4.47 -8.75
CA VAL A 44 -9.64 -5.10 -9.31
C VAL A 44 -8.38 -4.37 -8.85
N ARG A 45 -8.43 -3.03 -8.83
CA ARG A 45 -7.33 -2.17 -8.36
C ARG A 45 -7.07 -2.37 -6.87
N VAL A 46 -8.12 -2.37 -6.07
CA VAL A 46 -8.09 -2.66 -4.63
C VAL A 46 -7.47 -4.03 -4.38
N ASN A 47 -7.93 -5.07 -5.06
CA ASN A 47 -7.40 -6.42 -4.87
C ASN A 47 -5.91 -6.52 -5.23
N THR A 48 -5.50 -5.87 -6.32
CA THR A 48 -4.09 -5.83 -6.76
C THR A 48 -3.22 -5.09 -5.75
N ALA A 49 -3.62 -3.88 -5.35
CA ALA A 49 -2.88 -3.05 -4.39
C ALA A 49 -2.78 -3.72 -3.01
N SER A 50 -3.87 -4.30 -2.50
CA SER A 50 -3.86 -5.04 -1.23
C SER A 50 -2.92 -6.25 -1.29
N SER A 51 -2.91 -6.99 -2.40
CA SER A 51 -1.99 -8.12 -2.56
C SER A 51 -0.53 -7.70 -2.54
N ILE A 52 -0.18 -6.56 -3.14
CA ILE A 52 1.18 -6.02 -3.12
C ILE A 52 1.56 -5.63 -1.69
N LEU A 53 0.67 -4.93 -0.97
CA LEU A 53 0.89 -4.55 0.42
C LEU A 53 1.06 -5.76 1.35
N ASP A 54 0.27 -6.81 1.16
CA ASP A 54 0.41 -8.05 1.92
C ASP A 54 1.75 -8.73 1.65
N GLU A 55 2.21 -8.78 0.40
CA GLU A 55 3.52 -9.34 0.06
C GLU A 55 4.64 -8.62 0.80
N VAL A 56 4.64 -7.29 0.77
CA VAL A 56 5.70 -6.51 1.45
C VAL A 56 5.57 -6.48 2.95
N SER A 57 4.37 -6.63 3.51
CA SER A 57 4.18 -6.81 4.96
C SER A 57 4.86 -8.08 5.47
N ASN A 58 5.12 -9.06 4.58
CA ASN A 58 5.82 -10.30 4.91
C ASN A 58 7.33 -10.22 4.71
N ASP A 59 7.88 -9.09 4.25
CA ASP A 59 9.33 -8.93 4.03
C ASP A 59 10.10 -9.12 5.36
N PRO A 60 11.18 -9.93 5.38
CA PRO A 60 11.97 -10.16 6.58
C PRO A 60 12.85 -8.96 6.98
N ASN A 61 13.10 -8.02 6.07
CA ASN A 61 13.97 -6.86 6.26
C ASN A 61 13.24 -5.63 6.83
N ILE A 62 11.89 -5.64 6.91
CA ILE A 62 11.14 -4.53 7.50
C ILE A 62 11.00 -4.65 9.02
N ARG A 63 11.03 -3.50 9.69
CA ARG A 63 10.82 -3.41 11.14
C ARG A 63 9.38 -3.72 11.53
N GLN A 64 9.17 -4.20 12.76
CA GLN A 64 7.84 -4.56 13.27
C GLN A 64 6.83 -3.40 13.18
N HIS A 65 7.25 -2.16 13.43
CA HIS A 65 6.38 -0.99 13.31
C HIS A 65 5.88 -0.80 11.88
N THR A 66 6.80 -0.78 10.91
CA THR A 66 6.51 -0.65 9.48
C THR A 66 5.59 -1.77 9.00
N ARG A 67 5.80 -3.00 9.47
CA ARG A 67 4.91 -4.14 9.18
C ARG A 67 3.46 -3.86 9.59
N THR A 68 3.26 -3.35 10.80
CA THR A 68 1.92 -2.99 11.29
C THR A 68 1.32 -1.84 10.50
N GLU A 69 2.12 -0.85 10.08
CA GLU A 69 1.64 0.25 9.24
C GLU A 69 1.19 -0.23 7.85
N ILE A 70 1.98 -1.08 7.20
CA ILE A 70 1.63 -1.70 5.92
C ILE A 70 0.37 -2.54 6.05
N TRP A 71 0.25 -3.35 7.11
CA TRP A 71 -0.96 -4.14 7.36
C TRP A 71 -2.20 -3.26 7.54
N ASN A 72 -2.09 -2.16 8.29
CA ASN A 72 -3.19 -1.19 8.42
C ASN A 72 -3.56 -0.55 7.06
N LEU A 73 -2.58 -0.26 6.21
CA LEU A 73 -2.81 0.24 4.86
C LEU A 73 -3.53 -0.80 3.98
N ALA A 74 -3.14 -2.07 4.06
CA ALA A 74 -3.81 -3.15 3.34
C ALA A 74 -5.29 -3.24 3.74
N SER A 75 -5.59 -3.28 5.04
CA SER A 75 -6.97 -3.31 5.54
C SER A 75 -7.79 -2.07 5.11
N LYS A 76 -7.18 -0.88 5.09
CA LYS A 76 -7.85 0.34 4.58
C LYS A 76 -8.11 0.25 3.09
N THR A 77 -7.16 -0.29 2.32
CA THR A 77 -7.27 -0.48 0.87
C THR A 77 -8.40 -1.45 0.56
N GLU A 78 -8.49 -2.57 1.27
CA GLU A 78 -9.59 -3.54 1.14
C GLU A 78 -10.97 -2.97 1.51
N SER A 79 -11.00 -1.94 2.35
CA SER A 79 -12.24 -1.25 2.76
C SER A 79 -12.71 -0.19 1.75
N LEU A 80 -11.99 0.01 0.64
CA LEU A 80 -12.40 0.88 -0.45
C LEU A 80 -13.44 0.15 -1.31
N GLU A 81 -14.63 0.76 -1.43
CA GLU A 81 -15.78 0.27 -2.21
C GLU A 81 -16.12 1.20 -3.38
#